data_AF-A0A0R3Q7Z3-F1
#
_entry.id   AF-A0A0R3Q7Z3-F1
#
_cell.length_a   1.000
_cell.length_b   1.000
_cell.length_c   1.000
_cell.angle_alpha   90.00
_cell.angle_beta   90.00
_cell.angle_gamma   90.00
#
_symmetry.space_group_name_H-M   'P 1'
#
loop_
_entity.id
_entity.type
_entity.pdbx_description
1 polymer ?
#
loop_
_entity_poly.entity_id
_entity_poly.type
_entity_poly.pdbx_seq_one_letter_code
_entity_poly.pdbx_strand_id
1 'polypeptide(L)'
;MDSCKRRRELLNESRKLHEFIDSCGELMTWINANIQLAYDESFLDQTNLRAKLQKHLTFDAELEANEGRVNSMIEAGSKLITSKHYASDRITLQIAEVKRGWDELRSKSEMKKRRLWEANEAYQLNRRIEDLEKWLERVESDLSSEDHGKDHMSVETLIKKQDDLEAEIKSRKDAVNEIVSKAHEFQKKGYATANDSLEMAKALGIRYNELKKPCIIRRENLNDALAFYGWISEAEEQVEWLSDRKRQTISTDYGDTLHAVQLLTKKHAHLEADVNSRREAIAKVEEKGRKMIKDGHFASNEIQEVLDELSTLVLSVKQFIDERSQKLEDSLRSQQYYAEANEAEQWMRERMPLVANNDMGRDQAAAEGHLRRLKTLENDINKFFNEIERLRKEAEVMLTAKHFDSTNVSFILKL
;
A
#
# COMPACT_ATOMS: atom_id res chain seq x y z
N MET A 1 22.72 -16.93 109.77
CA MET A 1 22.90 -17.56 108.44
C MET A 1 21.79 -17.20 107.46
N ASP A 2 20.52 -17.20 107.87
CA ASP A 2 19.39 -16.91 106.97
C ASP A 2 19.39 -15.49 106.39
N SER A 3 19.79 -14.46 107.15
CA SER A 3 19.96 -13.11 106.61
C SER A 3 21.05 -13.01 105.53
N CYS A 4 22.11 -13.82 105.61
CA CYS A 4 23.16 -13.87 104.58
C CYS A 4 22.67 -14.56 103.31
N LYS A 5 21.90 -15.66 103.43
CA LYS A 5 21.29 -16.34 102.28
C LYS A 5 20.31 -15.42 101.55
N ARG A 6 19.40 -14.78 102.30
CA ARG A 6 18.42 -13.83 101.75
C ARG A 6 19.09 -12.61 101.09
N ARG A 7 20.17 -12.08 101.66
CA ARG A 7 20.94 -10.99 101.02
C ARG A 7 21.65 -11.45 99.75
N ARG A 8 22.18 -12.68 99.71
CA ARG A 8 22.80 -13.26 98.51
C ARG A 8 21.79 -13.46 97.39
N GLU A 9 20.60 -13.96 97.71
CA GLU A 9 19.48 -14.10 96.77
C GLU A 9 19.08 -12.74 96.20
N LEU A 10 18.83 -11.74 97.05
CA LEU A 10 18.50 -10.38 96.60
C LEU A 10 19.57 -9.74 95.71
N LEU A 11 20.85 -9.94 96.03
CA LEU A 11 21.96 -9.46 95.20
C LEU A 11 22.03 -10.17 93.85
N ASN A 12 21.72 -11.47 93.80
CA ASN A 12 21.71 -12.23 92.55
C ASN A 12 20.50 -11.84 91.67
N GLU A 13 19.33 -11.63 92.27
CA GLU A 13 18.15 -11.09 91.56
C GLU A 13 18.43 -9.66 91.04
N SER A 14 19.08 -8.81 91.85
CA SER A 14 19.52 -7.49 91.40
C SER A 14 20.49 -7.55 90.21
N ARG A 15 21.46 -8.46 90.25
CA ARG A 15 22.37 -8.68 89.12
C ARG A 15 21.62 -9.08 87.85
N LYS A 16 20.71 -10.06 87.93
CA LYS A 16 19.88 -10.48 86.78
C LYS A 16 19.03 -9.34 86.22
N LEU A 17 18.49 -8.49 87.10
CA LEU A 17 17.75 -7.29 86.69
C LEU A 17 18.61 -6.33 85.89
N HIS A 18 19.82 -6.02 86.38
CA HIS A 18 20.73 -5.13 85.68
C HIS A 18 21.21 -5.72 84.34
N GLU A 19 21.60 -6.99 84.31
CA GLU A 19 21.95 -7.70 83.07
C GLU A 19 20.80 -7.67 82.04
N PHE A 20 19.56 -7.86 82.50
CA PHE A 20 18.37 -7.78 81.65
C PHE A 20 18.13 -6.36 81.11
N ILE A 21 18.25 -5.33 81.96
CA ILE A 21 18.04 -3.93 81.57
C ILE A 21 19.11 -3.48 80.57
N ASP A 22 20.38 -3.81 80.81
CA ASP A 22 21.47 -3.47 79.91
C ASP A 22 21.24 -4.13 78.54
N SER A 23 20.85 -5.41 78.53
CA SER A 23 20.52 -6.12 77.29
C SER A 23 19.31 -5.51 76.56
N CYS A 24 18.30 -5.03 77.29
CA CYS A 24 17.18 -4.28 76.71
C CYS A 24 17.67 -2.95 76.10
N GLY A 25 18.55 -2.22 76.79
CA GLY A 25 19.12 -0.97 76.30
C GLY A 25 19.94 -1.13 75.03
N GLU A 26 20.76 -2.17 74.93
CA GLU A 26 21.51 -2.51 73.72
C GLU A 26 20.57 -2.84 72.55
N LEU A 27 19.54 -3.65 72.80
CA LEU A 27 18.55 -4.01 71.79
C LEU A 27 17.76 -2.77 71.34
N MET A 28 17.35 -1.91 72.27
CA MET A 28 16.65 -0.66 71.96
C MET A 28 17.52 0.32 71.17
N THR A 29 18.81 0.40 71.46
CA THR A 29 19.75 1.23 70.68
C THR A 29 19.81 0.74 69.24
N TRP A 30 19.89 -0.59 69.04
CA TRP A 30 19.86 -1.18 67.71
C TRP A 30 18.50 -0.98 67.02
N ILE A 31 17.36 -1.19 67.70
CA ILE A 31 16.01 -0.95 67.15
C ILE A 31 15.88 0.51 66.70
N ASN A 32 16.23 1.46 67.56
CA ASN A 32 16.10 2.89 67.26
C ASN A 32 16.98 3.30 66.07
N ALA A 33 18.20 2.77 65.96
CA ALA A 33 19.06 3.02 64.80
C ALA A 33 18.43 2.52 63.49
N ASN A 34 17.84 1.32 63.50
CA ASN A 34 17.18 0.74 62.34
C ASN A 34 15.85 1.44 62.01
N ILE A 35 15.14 1.96 63.01
CA ILE A 35 13.93 2.78 62.80
C ILE A 35 14.30 4.01 61.96
N GLN A 36 15.41 4.69 62.26
CA GLN A 36 15.85 5.84 61.47
C GLN A 36 16.12 5.48 60.00
N LEU A 37 16.70 4.31 59.73
CA LEU A 37 16.90 3.82 58.37
C LEU A 37 15.58 3.51 57.66
N ALA A 38 14.57 3.02 58.40
CA ALA A 38 13.24 2.78 57.88
C ALA A 38 12.42 4.07 57.62
N TYR A 39 12.75 5.18 58.30
CA TYR A 39 12.13 6.50 58.07
C TYR A 39 12.63 7.22 56.82
N ASP A 40 13.79 6.84 56.28
CA ASP A 40 14.33 7.46 55.07
C ASP A 40 13.35 7.32 53.88
N GLU A 41 12.98 8.45 53.27
CA GLU A 41 12.01 8.56 52.17
C GLU A 41 12.65 8.41 50.77
N SER A 42 13.70 7.61 50.66
CA SER A 42 14.42 7.34 49.39
C SER A 42 13.56 6.81 48.24
N PHE A 43 12.31 6.41 48.49
CA PHE A 43 11.30 6.06 47.47
C PHE A 43 10.81 7.25 46.65
N LEU A 44 11.01 8.50 47.10
CA LEU A 44 10.63 9.70 46.35
C LEU A 44 11.56 9.97 45.16
N ASP A 45 12.83 9.54 45.27
CA ASP A 45 13.80 9.66 44.19
C ASP A 45 13.66 8.46 43.24
N GLN A 46 13.21 8.77 42.02
CA GLN A 46 12.91 7.79 40.96
C GLN A 46 14.16 7.12 40.36
N THR A 47 15.36 7.58 40.72
CA THR A 47 16.59 6.93 40.26
C THR A 47 16.86 5.64 41.04
N ASN A 48 17.28 4.60 40.31
CA ASN A 48 17.71 3.32 40.86
C ASN A 48 16.69 2.65 41.82
N LEU A 49 15.38 2.89 41.62
CA LEU A 49 14.31 2.35 42.48
C LEU A 49 14.41 0.84 42.67
N ARG A 50 14.74 0.09 41.61
CA ARG A 50 14.96 -1.37 41.69
C ARG A 50 16.09 -1.75 42.64
N ALA A 51 17.21 -1.02 42.60
CA ALA A 51 18.34 -1.28 43.49
C ALA A 51 18.01 -0.90 44.94
N LYS A 52 17.30 0.21 45.14
CA LYS A 52 16.80 0.63 46.47
C LYS A 52 15.83 -0.40 47.06
N LEU A 53 14.89 -0.88 46.26
CA LEU A 53 13.96 -1.95 46.65
C LEU A 53 14.71 -3.23 47.01
N GLN A 54 15.67 -3.66 46.18
CA GLN A 54 16.47 -4.85 46.46
C GLN A 54 17.27 -4.71 47.77
N LYS A 55 17.88 -3.55 48.01
CA LYS A 55 18.61 -3.25 49.25
C LYS A 55 17.66 -3.28 50.46
N HIS A 56 16.45 -2.75 50.32
CA HIS A 56 15.45 -2.79 51.39
C HIS A 56 14.92 -4.20 51.65
N LEU A 57 14.79 -5.05 50.63
CA LEU A 57 14.45 -6.47 50.81
C LEU A 57 15.54 -7.22 51.60
N THR A 58 16.82 -6.90 51.37
CA THR A 58 17.91 -7.44 52.19
C THR A 58 17.81 -6.97 53.64
N PHE A 59 17.53 -5.68 53.85
CA PHE A 59 17.29 -5.12 55.19
C PHE A 59 16.10 -5.79 55.91
N ASP A 60 14.98 -6.02 55.21
CA ASP A 60 13.82 -6.72 55.77
C ASP A 60 14.16 -8.17 56.18
N ALA A 61 14.97 -8.89 55.39
CA ALA A 61 15.42 -10.23 55.74
C ALA A 61 16.35 -10.23 56.97
N GLU A 62 17.20 -9.20 57.10
CA GLU A 62 18.01 -8.99 58.31
C GLU A 62 17.15 -8.72 59.55
N LEU A 63 16.07 -7.93 59.41
CA LEU A 63 15.10 -7.73 60.48
C LEU A 63 14.43 -9.04 60.88
N GLU A 64 13.95 -9.83 59.92
CA GLU A 64 13.31 -11.11 60.18
C GLU A 64 14.24 -12.09 60.92
N ALA A 65 15.52 -12.14 60.55
CA ALA A 65 16.53 -12.93 61.27
C ALA A 65 16.74 -12.48 62.74
N ASN A 66 16.49 -11.20 63.07
CA ASN A 66 16.61 -10.67 64.42
C ASN A 66 15.34 -10.85 65.28
N GLU A 67 14.24 -11.34 64.71
CA GLU A 67 12.99 -11.58 65.45
C GLU A 67 13.19 -12.55 66.63
N GLY A 68 14.02 -13.58 66.44
CA GLY A 68 14.37 -14.53 67.49
C GLY A 68 15.07 -13.89 68.70
N ARG A 69 15.91 -12.87 68.47
CA ARG A 69 16.61 -12.11 69.54
C ARG A 69 15.61 -11.31 70.37
N VAL A 70 14.65 -10.65 69.72
CA VAL A 70 13.60 -9.86 70.39
C VAL A 70 12.69 -10.77 71.21
N ASN A 71 12.23 -11.89 70.63
CA ASN A 71 11.38 -12.86 71.32
C ASN A 71 12.08 -13.48 72.53
N SER A 72 13.37 -13.81 72.40
CA SER A 72 14.17 -14.34 73.52
C SER A 72 14.29 -13.33 74.67
N MET A 73 14.45 -12.03 74.35
CA MET A 73 14.49 -10.96 75.35
C MET A 73 13.17 -10.85 76.12
N ILE A 74 12.05 -10.88 75.39
CA ILE A 74 10.70 -10.84 75.95
C ILE A 74 10.45 -12.06 76.84
N GLU A 75 10.87 -13.25 76.41
CA GLU A 75 10.71 -14.49 77.18
C GLU A 75 11.54 -14.47 78.47
N ALA A 76 12.80 -13.98 78.41
CA ALA A 76 13.66 -13.83 79.57
C ALA A 76 13.05 -12.90 80.63
N GLY A 77 12.53 -11.73 80.20
CA GLY A 77 11.84 -10.81 81.11
C GLY A 77 10.54 -11.40 81.67
N SER A 78 9.77 -12.13 80.85
CA SER A 78 8.52 -12.79 81.28
C SER A 78 8.76 -13.87 82.33
N LYS A 79 9.88 -14.61 82.23
CA LYS A 79 10.31 -15.58 83.24
C LYS A 79 10.64 -14.91 84.59
N LEU A 80 11.28 -13.74 84.58
CA LEU A 80 11.56 -12.97 85.79
C LEU A 80 10.26 -12.49 86.47
N ILE A 81 9.29 -12.02 85.68
CA ILE A 81 7.97 -11.62 86.19
C ILE A 81 7.23 -12.81 86.80
N THR A 82 7.22 -13.95 86.10
CA THR A 82 6.56 -15.20 86.57
C THR A 82 7.16 -15.69 87.88
N SER A 83 8.47 -15.48 88.07
CA SER A 83 9.21 -15.80 89.30
C SER A 83 8.96 -14.81 90.44
N LYS A 84 8.05 -13.84 90.27
CA LYS A 84 7.72 -12.77 91.24
C LYS A 84 8.94 -11.94 91.64
N HIS A 85 9.78 -11.59 90.68
CA HIS A 85 10.93 -10.72 90.89
C HIS A 85 10.51 -9.40 91.57
N TYR A 86 11.32 -8.89 92.51
CA TYR A 86 10.96 -7.69 93.30
C TYR A 86 10.78 -6.41 92.45
N ALA A 87 11.34 -6.39 91.24
CA ALA A 87 11.24 -5.30 90.27
C ALA A 87 10.38 -5.65 89.04
N SER A 88 9.37 -6.51 89.21
CA SER A 88 8.50 -6.98 88.11
C SER A 88 7.86 -5.82 87.32
N ASP A 89 7.47 -4.73 87.99
CA ASP A 89 6.90 -3.56 87.32
C ASP A 89 7.90 -2.91 86.35
N ARG A 90 9.16 -2.75 86.77
CA ARG A 90 10.23 -2.19 85.93
C ARG A 90 10.55 -3.10 84.75
N ILE A 91 10.60 -4.42 84.98
CA ILE A 91 10.82 -5.42 83.92
C ILE A 91 9.67 -5.38 82.90
N THR A 92 8.43 -5.25 83.38
CA THR A 92 7.24 -5.13 82.54
C THR A 92 7.32 -3.90 81.63
N LEU A 93 7.72 -2.74 82.17
CA LEU A 93 7.93 -1.52 81.39
C LEU A 93 9.01 -1.71 80.31
N GLN A 94 10.12 -2.37 80.63
CA GLN A 94 11.20 -2.62 79.67
C GLN A 94 10.78 -3.58 78.54
N ILE A 95 10.07 -4.66 78.86
CA ILE A 95 9.49 -5.56 77.84
C ILE A 95 8.52 -4.80 76.94
N ALA A 96 7.66 -3.96 77.51
CA ALA A 96 6.69 -3.17 76.76
C ALA A 96 7.38 -2.17 75.81
N GLU A 97 8.47 -1.54 76.26
CA GLU A 97 9.27 -0.63 75.45
C GLU A 97 9.93 -1.34 74.26
N VAL A 98 10.55 -2.50 74.49
CA VAL A 98 11.16 -3.34 73.44
C VAL A 98 10.10 -3.81 72.43
N LYS A 99 8.95 -4.30 72.91
CA LYS A 99 7.84 -4.72 72.03
C LYS A 99 7.36 -3.56 71.15
N ARG A 100 7.08 -2.41 71.75
CA ARG A 100 6.61 -1.23 71.01
C ARG A 100 7.62 -0.77 69.97
N GLY A 101 8.91 -0.72 70.33
CA GLY A 101 9.97 -0.34 69.39
C GLY A 101 10.10 -1.33 68.23
N TRP A 102 10.02 -2.63 68.52
CA TRP A 102 10.04 -3.68 67.48
C TRP A 102 8.84 -3.60 66.54
N ASP A 103 7.64 -3.43 67.09
CA ASP A 103 6.41 -3.29 66.32
C ASP A 103 6.43 -2.03 65.44
N GLU A 104 6.96 -0.91 65.96
CA GLU A 104 7.15 0.32 65.18
C GLU A 104 8.14 0.11 64.03
N LEU A 105 9.31 -0.50 64.30
CA LEU A 105 10.32 -0.80 63.29
C LEU A 105 9.74 -1.66 62.16
N ARG A 106 9.03 -2.75 62.52
CA ARG A 106 8.40 -3.65 61.54
C ARG A 106 7.35 -2.91 60.70
N SER A 107 6.51 -2.11 61.35
CA SER A 107 5.49 -1.29 60.68
C SER A 107 6.11 -0.30 59.69
N LYS A 108 7.17 0.40 60.11
CA LYS A 108 7.87 1.39 59.26
C LYS A 108 8.61 0.72 58.11
N SER A 109 9.28 -0.40 58.36
CA SER A 109 9.98 -1.13 57.30
C SER A 109 9.01 -1.68 56.25
N GLU A 110 7.88 -2.24 56.68
CA GLU A 110 6.83 -2.71 55.78
C GLU A 110 6.23 -1.57 54.95
N MET A 111 5.98 -0.41 55.57
CA MET A 111 5.50 0.79 54.88
C MET A 111 6.50 1.27 53.81
N LYS A 112 7.80 1.29 54.13
CA LYS A 112 8.86 1.67 53.20
C LYS A 112 8.99 0.67 52.04
N LYS A 113 8.97 -0.64 52.32
CA LYS A 113 8.96 -1.69 51.30
C LYS A 113 7.80 -1.49 50.32
N ARG A 114 6.59 -1.30 50.85
CA ARG A 114 5.39 -1.09 50.04
C ARG A 114 5.53 0.14 49.14
N ARG A 115 5.94 1.28 49.70
CA ARG A 115 6.14 2.52 48.93
C ARG A 115 7.22 2.38 47.85
N LEU A 116 8.34 1.74 48.15
CA LEU A 116 9.40 1.46 47.16
C LEU A 116 8.89 0.56 46.03
N TRP A 117 8.09 -0.46 46.37
CA TRP A 117 7.51 -1.36 45.38
C TRP A 117 6.49 -0.65 44.49
N GLU A 118 5.57 0.12 45.07
CA GLU A 118 4.59 0.94 44.33
C GLU A 118 5.28 1.95 43.41
N ALA A 119 6.29 2.67 43.91
CA ALA A 119 7.06 3.63 43.11
C ALA A 119 7.79 2.94 41.95
N ASN A 120 8.38 1.77 42.18
CA ASN A 120 9.05 1.01 41.13
C ASN A 120 8.07 0.55 40.05
N GLU A 121 6.91 0.00 40.42
CA GLU A 121 5.89 -0.45 39.46
C GLU A 121 5.34 0.72 38.62
N ALA A 122 5.06 1.87 39.27
CA ALA A 122 4.62 3.09 38.59
C ALA A 122 5.68 3.60 37.61
N TYR A 123 6.95 3.62 38.02
CA TYR A 123 8.06 4.02 37.15
C TYR A 123 8.18 3.13 35.91
N GLN A 124 8.06 1.81 36.07
CA GLN A 124 8.11 0.87 34.94
C GLN A 124 6.94 1.07 33.97
N LEU A 125 5.73 1.28 34.48
CA LEU A 125 4.57 1.56 33.64
C LEU A 125 4.76 2.86 32.86
N ASN A 126 5.18 3.94 33.52
CA ASN A 126 5.40 5.24 32.89
C ASN A 126 6.47 5.18 31.80
N ARG A 127 7.54 4.41 32.01
CA ARG A 127 8.55 4.15 30.96
C ARG A 127 7.96 3.47 29.73
N ARG A 128 7.12 2.44 29.93
CA ARG A 128 6.43 1.76 28.83
C ARG A 128 5.46 2.67 28.09
N ILE A 129 4.80 3.58 28.80
CA ILE A 129 3.96 4.62 28.19
C ILE A 129 4.82 5.53 27.31
N GLU A 130 5.91 6.10 27.84
CA GLU A 130 6.83 6.97 27.11
C GLU A 130 7.38 6.32 25.83
N ASP A 131 7.76 5.03 25.91
CA ASP A 131 8.25 4.28 24.76
C ASP A 131 7.18 4.10 23.67
N LEU A 132 5.92 3.86 24.06
CA LEU A 132 4.81 3.76 23.11
C LEU A 132 4.35 5.12 22.60
N GLU A 133 4.48 6.20 23.36
CA GLU A 133 4.21 7.56 22.89
C GLU A 133 5.16 7.95 21.77
N LYS A 134 6.47 7.73 21.94
CA LYS A 134 7.46 7.96 20.87
C LYS A 134 7.19 7.10 19.65
N TRP A 135 6.75 5.87 19.85
CA TRP A 135 6.35 5.00 18.75
C TRP A 135 5.10 5.54 18.01
N LEU A 136 4.08 6.00 18.75
CA LEU A 136 2.89 6.62 18.16
C LEU A 136 3.24 7.87 17.36
N GLU A 137 4.09 8.75 17.89
CA GLU A 137 4.54 9.96 17.18
C GLU A 137 5.19 9.64 15.83
N ARG A 138 6.03 8.59 15.78
CA ARG A 138 6.62 8.13 14.52
C ARG A 138 5.54 7.60 13.57
N VAL A 139 4.65 6.73 14.05
CA VAL A 139 3.59 6.15 13.22
C VAL A 139 2.65 7.22 12.67
N GLU A 140 2.27 8.20 13.49
CA GLU A 140 1.45 9.34 13.08
C GLU A 140 2.18 10.18 12.02
N SER A 141 3.49 10.40 12.19
CA SER A 141 4.32 11.06 11.16
C SER A 141 4.34 10.26 9.86
N ASP A 142 4.53 8.94 9.91
CA ASP A 142 4.53 8.07 8.73
C ASP A 142 3.17 8.11 8.00
N LEU A 143 2.07 8.10 8.76
CA LEU A 143 0.69 8.15 8.21
C LEU A 143 0.32 9.54 7.67
N SER A 144 0.94 10.61 8.16
CA SER A 144 0.74 11.98 7.67
C SER A 144 1.44 12.29 6.35
N SER A 145 2.28 11.37 5.85
CA SER A 145 2.97 11.54 4.57
C SER A 145 1.97 11.74 3.43
N GLU A 146 2.18 12.78 2.61
CA GLU A 146 1.42 13.01 1.37
C GLU A 146 2.11 12.40 0.14
N ASP A 147 3.16 11.59 0.35
CA ASP A 147 3.80 10.82 -0.72
C ASP A 147 2.93 9.60 -1.08
N HIS A 148 2.41 9.64 -2.31
CA HIS A 148 1.60 8.60 -2.93
C HIS A 148 2.32 7.90 -4.09
N GLY A 149 3.61 8.22 -4.31
CA GLY A 149 4.39 7.73 -5.43
C GLY A 149 4.23 8.56 -6.70
N LYS A 150 5.06 8.25 -7.70
CA LYS A 150 5.17 8.99 -8.97
C LYS A 150 5.10 8.11 -10.22
N ASP A 151 5.08 6.80 -10.02
CA ASP A 151 5.07 5.75 -11.03
C ASP A 151 4.58 4.44 -10.40
N HIS A 152 4.20 3.46 -11.21
CA HIS A 152 3.65 2.18 -10.74
C HIS A 152 4.53 1.50 -9.67
N MET A 153 5.85 1.42 -9.90
CA MET A 153 6.80 0.74 -9.01
C MET A 153 6.93 1.44 -7.65
N SER A 154 6.96 2.77 -7.65
CA SER A 154 7.04 3.56 -6.42
C SER A 154 5.76 3.43 -5.59
N VAL A 155 4.58 3.39 -6.22
CA VAL A 155 3.32 3.14 -5.52
C VAL A 155 3.29 1.73 -4.90
N GLU A 156 3.68 0.69 -5.65
CA GLU A 156 3.76 -0.68 -5.11
C GLU A 156 4.69 -0.76 -3.89
N THR A 157 5.82 -0.04 -3.93
CA THR A 157 6.76 0.04 -2.81
C THR A 157 6.11 0.72 -1.59
N LEU A 158 5.34 1.78 -1.80
CA LEU A 158 4.62 2.47 -0.72
C LEU A 158 3.48 1.63 -0.14
N ILE A 159 2.75 0.87 -0.97
CA ILE A 159 1.74 -0.09 -0.52
C ILE A 159 2.37 -1.14 0.39
N LYS A 160 3.53 -1.69 -0.01
CA LYS A 160 4.25 -2.64 0.84
C LYS A 160 4.67 -2.03 2.18
N LYS A 161 5.17 -0.80 2.18
CA LYS A 161 5.48 -0.08 3.43
C LYS A 161 4.23 0.13 4.29
N GLN A 162 3.09 0.41 3.68
CA GLN A 162 1.80 0.53 4.37
C GLN A 162 1.35 -0.81 4.97
N ASP A 163 1.53 -1.93 4.26
CA ASP A 163 1.27 -3.28 4.79
C ASP A 163 2.12 -3.56 6.04
N ASP A 164 3.42 -3.27 5.96
CA ASP A 164 4.36 -3.47 7.06
C ASP A 164 3.98 -2.61 8.28
N LEU A 165 3.60 -1.35 8.05
CA LEU A 165 3.15 -0.42 9.09
C LEU A 165 1.84 -0.88 9.77
N GLU A 166 0.85 -1.32 8.99
CA GLU A 166 -0.41 -1.85 9.52
C GLU A 166 -0.21 -3.13 10.34
N ALA A 167 0.69 -4.01 9.88
CA ALA A 167 1.09 -5.20 10.64
C ALA A 167 1.78 -4.82 11.95
N GLU A 168 2.67 -3.82 11.93
CA GLU A 168 3.33 -3.29 13.12
C GLU A 168 2.29 -2.74 14.12
N ILE A 169 1.38 -1.86 13.67
CA ILE A 169 0.31 -1.28 14.50
C ILE A 169 -0.53 -2.38 15.14
N LYS A 170 -0.91 -3.40 14.36
CA LYS A 170 -1.69 -4.54 14.86
C LYS A 170 -0.94 -5.31 15.95
N SER A 171 0.37 -5.50 15.81
CA SER A 171 1.19 -6.21 16.80
C SER A 171 1.27 -5.50 18.16
N ARG A 172 1.07 -4.18 18.20
CA ARG A 172 1.12 -3.37 19.43
C ARG A 172 -0.16 -3.38 20.26
N LYS A 173 -1.26 -3.93 19.73
CA LYS A 173 -2.58 -3.91 20.40
C LYS A 173 -2.54 -4.45 21.82
N ASP A 174 -1.91 -5.60 22.03
CA ASP A 174 -1.87 -6.24 23.34
C ASP A 174 -1.03 -5.45 24.34
N ALA A 175 0.06 -4.83 23.89
CA ALA A 175 0.90 -3.97 24.72
C ALA A 175 0.13 -2.72 25.20
N VAL A 176 -0.66 -2.09 24.32
CA VAL A 176 -1.52 -0.95 24.68
C VAL A 176 -2.58 -1.38 25.70
N ASN A 177 -3.25 -2.51 25.46
CA ASN A 177 -4.26 -3.03 26.39
C ASN A 177 -3.66 -3.37 27.77
N GLU A 178 -2.47 -3.95 27.80
CA GLU A 178 -1.79 -4.29 29.06
C GLU A 178 -1.46 -3.05 29.88
N ILE A 179 -0.99 -1.96 29.24
CA ILE A 179 -0.69 -0.70 29.90
C ILE A 179 -1.96 -0.09 30.52
N VAL A 180 -3.05 -0.02 29.75
CA VAL A 180 -4.34 0.50 30.24
C VAL A 180 -4.86 -0.35 31.41
N SER A 181 -4.79 -1.67 31.29
CA SER A 181 -5.20 -2.59 32.35
C SER A 181 -4.36 -2.42 33.63
N LYS A 182 -3.04 -2.29 33.51
CA LYS A 182 -2.14 -2.07 34.64
C LYS A 182 -2.39 -0.73 35.33
N ALA A 183 -2.64 0.34 34.56
CA ALA A 183 -2.98 1.63 35.13
C ALA A 183 -4.29 1.58 35.95
N HIS A 184 -5.31 0.86 35.45
CA HIS A 184 -6.53 0.61 36.20
C HIS A 184 -6.29 -0.21 37.49
N GLU A 185 -5.38 -1.19 37.44
CA GLU A 185 -4.98 -1.95 38.62
C GLU A 185 -4.34 -1.05 39.69
N PHE A 186 -3.45 -0.14 39.29
CA PHE A 186 -2.82 0.82 40.22
C PHE A 186 -3.85 1.74 40.87
N GLN A 187 -4.87 2.17 40.11
CA GLN A 187 -5.97 2.96 40.65
C GLN A 187 -6.78 2.15 41.69
N LYS A 188 -7.11 0.90 41.39
CA LYS A 188 -7.82 0.02 42.32
C LYS A 188 -7.03 -0.25 43.60
N LYS A 189 -5.71 -0.34 43.50
CA LYS A 189 -4.80 -0.52 44.64
C LYS A 189 -4.55 0.77 45.43
N GLY A 190 -4.95 1.94 44.91
CA GLY A 190 -4.81 3.23 45.59
C GLY A 190 -3.39 3.80 45.58
N TYR A 191 -2.58 3.52 44.55
CA TYR A 191 -1.24 4.10 44.45
C TYR A 191 -1.32 5.62 44.33
N ALA A 192 -0.34 6.33 44.91
CA ALA A 192 -0.32 7.78 44.95
C ALA A 192 -0.37 8.44 43.56
N THR A 193 0.35 7.89 42.58
CA THR A 193 0.43 8.41 41.19
C THR A 193 -0.50 7.69 40.21
N ALA A 194 -1.46 6.89 40.70
CA ALA A 194 -2.30 6.06 39.85
C ALA A 194 -3.17 6.86 38.87
N ASN A 195 -3.66 8.03 39.29
CA ASN A 195 -4.54 8.85 38.46
C ASN A 195 -3.79 9.41 37.25
N ASP A 196 -2.59 9.95 37.46
CA ASP A 196 -1.75 10.51 36.38
C ASP A 196 -1.38 9.41 35.37
N SER A 197 -0.89 8.26 35.84
CA SER A 197 -0.58 7.11 34.98
C SER A 197 -1.80 6.59 34.23
N LEU A 198 -3.00 6.64 34.82
CA LEU A 198 -4.23 6.23 34.16
C LEU A 198 -4.69 7.20 33.09
N GLU A 199 -4.57 8.50 33.33
CA GLU A 199 -4.87 9.53 32.34
C GLU A 199 -3.96 9.37 31.12
N MET A 200 -2.65 9.25 31.32
CA MET A 200 -1.68 9.01 30.25
C MET A 200 -1.95 7.71 29.50
N ALA A 201 -2.19 6.59 30.20
CA ALA A 201 -2.50 5.31 29.58
C ALA A 201 -3.79 5.35 28.74
N LYS A 202 -4.83 6.04 29.21
CA LYS A 202 -6.07 6.22 28.46
C LYS A 202 -5.87 7.08 27.22
N ALA A 203 -5.15 8.19 27.34
CA ALA A 203 -4.82 9.05 26.21
C ALA A 203 -4.04 8.28 25.12
N LEU A 204 -3.05 7.48 25.53
CA LEU A 204 -2.33 6.56 24.65
C LEU A 204 -3.27 5.58 23.94
N GLY A 205 -4.19 4.96 24.68
CA GLY A 205 -5.17 4.02 24.13
C GLY A 205 -6.14 4.68 23.14
N ILE A 206 -6.55 5.93 23.38
CA ILE A 206 -7.39 6.70 22.46
C ILE A 206 -6.63 6.98 21.16
N ARG A 207 -5.41 7.56 21.25
CA ARG A 207 -4.57 7.84 20.07
C ARG A 207 -4.30 6.59 19.23
N TYR A 208 -3.99 5.46 19.87
CA TYR A 208 -3.80 4.18 19.19
C TYR A 208 -5.03 3.78 18.37
N ASN A 209 -6.24 3.93 18.93
CA ASN A 209 -7.47 3.60 18.22
C ASN A 209 -7.77 4.58 17.06
N GLU A 210 -7.36 5.84 17.22
CA GLU A 210 -7.52 6.88 16.19
C GLU A 210 -6.65 6.62 14.95
N LEU A 211 -5.53 5.88 15.07
CA LEU A 211 -4.69 5.47 13.93
C LEU A 211 -5.46 4.73 12.84
N LYS A 212 -6.56 4.04 13.18
CA LYS A 212 -7.36 3.26 12.23
C LYS A 212 -7.83 4.11 11.05
N LYS A 213 -8.27 5.35 11.30
CA LYS A 213 -8.84 6.20 10.24
C LYS A 213 -7.75 6.68 9.27
N PRO A 214 -6.62 7.27 9.71
CA PRO A 214 -5.51 7.61 8.82
C PRO A 214 -4.94 6.41 8.05
N CYS A 215 -4.86 5.21 8.64
CA CYS A 215 -4.43 4.01 7.91
C CYS A 215 -5.35 3.70 6.72
N ILE A 216 -6.67 3.74 6.93
CA ILE A 216 -7.65 3.49 5.86
C ILE A 216 -7.52 4.55 4.76
N ILE A 217 -7.47 5.83 5.14
CA ILE A 217 -7.36 6.94 4.18
C ILE A 217 -6.09 6.79 3.35
N ARG A 218 -4.94 6.55 3.99
CA ARG A 218 -3.66 6.38 3.28
C ARG A 218 -3.69 5.17 2.35
N ARG A 219 -4.30 4.06 2.78
CA ARG A 219 -4.48 2.86 1.95
C ARG A 219 -5.33 3.15 0.72
N GLU A 220 -6.45 3.84 0.89
CA GLU A 220 -7.34 4.23 -0.21
C GLU A 220 -6.60 5.13 -1.21
N ASN A 221 -5.90 6.17 -0.73
CA ASN A 221 -5.12 7.05 -1.61
C ASN A 221 -4.02 6.30 -2.38
N LEU A 222 -3.31 5.36 -1.75
CA LEU A 222 -2.28 4.56 -2.41
C LEU A 222 -2.88 3.61 -3.46
N ASN A 223 -4.06 3.04 -3.20
CA ASN A 223 -4.76 2.20 -4.17
C ASN A 223 -5.27 3.02 -5.37
N ASP A 224 -5.78 4.22 -5.14
CA ASP A 224 -6.19 5.15 -6.20
C ASP A 224 -4.98 5.54 -7.06
N ALA A 225 -3.85 5.89 -6.43
CA ALA A 225 -2.60 6.16 -7.15
C ALA A 225 -2.13 4.94 -7.97
N LEU A 226 -2.24 3.73 -7.44
CA LEU A 226 -1.88 2.50 -8.16
C LEU A 226 -2.77 2.30 -9.39
N ALA A 227 -4.09 2.50 -9.22
CA ALA A 227 -5.06 2.40 -10.30
C ALA A 227 -4.77 3.41 -11.40
N PHE A 228 -4.41 4.65 -11.03
CA PHE A 228 -4.02 5.71 -11.95
C PHE A 228 -2.78 5.36 -12.78
N TYR A 229 -1.67 5.00 -12.14
CA TYR A 229 -0.45 4.68 -12.87
C TYR A 229 -0.58 3.40 -13.70
N GLY A 230 -1.35 2.41 -13.23
CA GLY A 230 -1.69 1.24 -14.03
C GLY A 230 -2.51 1.60 -15.27
N TRP A 231 -3.50 2.49 -15.12
CA TRP A 231 -4.31 2.96 -16.24
C TRP A 231 -3.52 3.82 -17.23
N ILE A 232 -2.65 4.72 -16.76
CA ILE A 232 -1.77 5.52 -17.63
C ILE A 232 -0.92 4.61 -18.50
N SER A 233 -0.27 3.59 -17.91
CA SER A 233 0.56 2.68 -18.67
C SER A 233 -0.24 1.92 -19.75
N GLU A 234 -1.46 1.48 -19.43
CA GLU A 234 -2.37 0.85 -20.40
C GLU A 234 -2.76 1.82 -21.53
N ALA A 235 -3.01 3.10 -21.20
CA ALA A 235 -3.38 4.13 -22.17
C ALA A 235 -2.22 4.52 -23.09
N GLU A 236 -1.02 4.73 -22.54
CA GLU A 236 0.20 5.02 -23.29
C GLU A 236 0.52 3.90 -24.30
N GLU A 237 0.34 2.63 -23.91
CA GLU A 237 0.49 1.49 -24.84
C GLU A 237 -0.47 1.60 -26.03
N GLN A 238 -1.74 2.00 -25.79
CA GLN A 238 -2.70 2.19 -26.87
C GLN A 238 -2.34 3.38 -27.76
N VAL A 239 -1.88 4.49 -27.17
CA VAL A 239 -1.48 5.70 -27.89
C VAL A 239 -0.27 5.44 -28.79
N GLU A 240 0.76 4.78 -28.25
CA GLU A 240 1.96 4.41 -29.02
C GLU A 240 1.56 3.50 -30.20
N TRP A 241 0.77 2.45 -29.91
CA TRP A 241 0.34 1.52 -30.94
C TRP A 241 -0.49 2.18 -32.05
N LEU A 242 -1.46 3.04 -31.69
CA LEU A 242 -2.28 3.77 -32.66
C LEU A 242 -1.45 4.77 -33.46
N SER A 243 -0.49 5.45 -32.82
CA SER A 243 0.42 6.39 -33.49
C SER A 243 1.25 5.69 -34.56
N ASP A 244 1.71 4.47 -34.28
CA ASP A 244 2.42 3.63 -35.23
C ASP A 244 1.54 3.22 -36.42
N ARG A 245 0.28 2.85 -36.16
CA ARG A 245 -0.69 2.52 -37.21
C ARG A 245 -1.04 3.73 -38.06
N LYS A 246 -1.23 4.90 -37.44
CA LYS A 246 -1.46 6.17 -38.12
C LYS A 246 -0.36 6.51 -39.13
N ARG A 247 0.91 6.27 -38.78
CA ARG A 247 2.02 6.52 -39.73
C ARG A 247 1.92 5.67 -41.00
N GLN A 248 1.33 4.47 -40.92
CA GLN A 248 1.15 3.59 -42.07
C GLN A 248 -0.04 4.03 -42.96
N THR A 249 -1.07 4.66 -42.38
CA THR A 249 -2.25 5.12 -43.13
C THR A 249 -2.01 6.41 -43.91
N ILE A 250 -1.01 7.20 -43.54
CA ILE A 250 -0.70 8.51 -44.17
C ILE A 250 -0.01 8.38 -45.53
N SER A 251 0.46 7.18 -45.92
CA SER A 251 1.08 6.97 -47.23
C SER A 251 0.17 7.50 -48.35
N THR A 252 0.75 8.23 -49.30
CA THR A 252 0.07 8.71 -50.51
C THR A 252 0.41 7.87 -51.74
N ASP A 253 1.08 6.73 -51.55
CA ASP A 253 1.28 5.75 -52.61
C ASP A 253 -0.02 4.94 -52.81
N TYR A 254 -0.59 5.08 -54.00
CA TYR A 254 -1.82 4.41 -54.42
C TYR A 254 -1.59 3.45 -55.60
N GLY A 255 -0.32 3.19 -55.97
CA GLY A 255 0.07 2.32 -57.07
C GLY A 255 -0.15 2.92 -58.46
N ASP A 256 0.76 2.61 -59.38
CA ASP A 256 0.80 3.10 -60.76
C ASP A 256 0.47 2.03 -61.81
N THR A 257 0.28 0.78 -61.37
CA THR A 257 -0.09 -0.37 -62.19
C THR A 257 -1.18 -1.18 -61.48
N LEU A 258 -2.02 -1.89 -62.25
CA LEU A 258 -3.10 -2.72 -61.69
C LEU A 258 -2.61 -3.68 -60.59
N HIS A 259 -1.47 -4.34 -60.81
CA HIS A 259 -0.88 -5.23 -59.82
C HIS A 259 -0.43 -4.51 -58.54
N ALA A 260 0.21 -3.34 -58.68
CA ALA A 260 0.66 -2.54 -57.54
C ALA A 260 -0.53 -2.07 -56.68
N VAL A 261 -1.60 -1.55 -57.31
CA VAL A 261 -2.80 -1.11 -56.58
C VAL A 261 -3.45 -2.29 -55.85
N GLN A 262 -3.64 -3.42 -56.52
CA GLN A 262 -4.22 -4.62 -55.90
C GLN A 262 -3.43 -5.09 -54.67
N LEU A 263 -2.10 -5.03 -54.73
CA LEU A 263 -1.24 -5.35 -53.60
C LEU A 263 -1.41 -4.35 -52.45
N LEU A 264 -1.43 -3.05 -52.75
CA LEU A 264 -1.62 -1.99 -51.76
C LEU A 264 -3.00 -2.06 -51.10
N THR A 265 -4.07 -2.33 -51.86
CA THR A 265 -5.42 -2.55 -51.34
C THR A 265 -5.45 -3.72 -50.36
N LYS A 266 -4.80 -4.85 -50.69
CA LYS A 266 -4.72 -6.01 -49.77
C LYS A 266 -3.94 -5.67 -48.49
N LYS A 267 -2.83 -4.94 -48.60
CA LYS A 267 -2.04 -4.48 -47.44
C LYS A 267 -2.87 -3.54 -46.55
N HIS A 268 -3.62 -2.62 -47.15
CA HIS A 268 -4.47 -1.68 -46.44
C HIS A 268 -5.63 -2.38 -45.71
N ALA A 269 -6.30 -3.35 -46.36
CA ALA A 269 -7.34 -4.14 -45.73
C ALA A 269 -6.83 -4.93 -44.50
N HIS A 270 -5.57 -5.40 -44.54
CA HIS A 270 -4.95 -6.04 -43.38
C HIS A 270 -4.70 -5.05 -42.23
N LEU A 271 -4.21 -3.84 -42.55
CA LEU A 271 -4.02 -2.76 -41.58
C LEU A 271 -5.33 -2.35 -40.91
N GLU A 272 -6.41 -2.21 -41.70
CA GLU A 272 -7.74 -1.91 -41.20
C GLU A 272 -8.27 -3.03 -40.28
N ALA A 273 -8.08 -4.29 -40.66
CA ALA A 273 -8.45 -5.42 -39.81
C ALA A 273 -7.68 -5.45 -38.48
N ASP A 274 -6.38 -5.12 -38.49
CA ASP A 274 -5.55 -5.02 -37.28
C ASP A 274 -6.06 -3.91 -36.35
N VAL A 275 -6.35 -2.71 -36.88
CA VAL A 275 -7.01 -1.61 -36.14
C VAL A 275 -8.36 -2.02 -35.58
N ASN A 276 -9.20 -2.69 -36.37
CA ASN A 276 -10.50 -3.14 -35.94
C ASN A 276 -10.43 -4.19 -34.82
N SER A 277 -9.41 -5.05 -34.82
CA SER A 277 -9.22 -6.08 -33.80
C SER A 277 -8.95 -5.51 -32.39
N ARG A 278 -8.36 -4.30 -32.30
CA ARG A 278 -8.03 -3.66 -31.01
C ARG A 278 -9.08 -2.69 -30.49
N ARG A 279 -10.19 -2.45 -31.21
CA ARG A 279 -11.21 -1.48 -30.81
C ARG A 279 -11.81 -1.77 -29.43
N GLU A 280 -12.02 -3.04 -29.10
CA GLU A 280 -12.57 -3.41 -27.80
C GLU A 280 -11.58 -3.14 -26.65
N ALA A 281 -10.28 -3.37 -26.88
CA ALA A 281 -9.25 -3.08 -25.88
C ALA A 281 -9.15 -1.58 -25.59
N ILE A 282 -9.13 -0.75 -26.65
CA ILE A 282 -9.12 0.72 -26.52
C ILE A 282 -10.39 1.19 -25.80
N ALA A 283 -11.57 0.68 -26.16
CA ALA A 283 -12.83 1.04 -25.52
C ALA A 283 -12.84 0.70 -24.01
N LYS A 284 -12.22 -0.41 -23.60
CA LYS A 284 -12.06 -0.78 -22.18
C LYS A 284 -11.17 0.21 -21.43
N VAL A 285 -10.05 0.63 -22.02
CA VAL A 285 -9.16 1.64 -21.43
C VAL A 285 -9.91 2.97 -21.26
N GLU A 286 -10.67 3.38 -22.27
CA GLU A 286 -11.48 4.59 -22.18
C GLU A 286 -12.60 4.49 -21.12
N GLU A 287 -13.30 3.35 -21.06
CA GLU A 287 -14.35 3.11 -20.07
C GLU A 287 -13.79 3.14 -18.64
N LYS A 288 -12.62 2.53 -18.42
CA LYS A 288 -11.91 2.56 -17.15
C LYS A 288 -11.57 4.00 -16.74
N GLY A 289 -10.99 4.80 -17.64
CA GLY A 289 -10.68 6.21 -17.37
C GLY A 289 -11.94 7.04 -17.07
N ARG A 290 -12.99 6.91 -17.89
CA ARG A 290 -14.28 7.60 -17.67
C ARG A 290 -14.92 7.22 -16.34
N LYS A 291 -14.82 5.95 -15.94
CA LYS A 291 -15.30 5.47 -14.66
C LYS A 291 -14.51 6.10 -13.51
N MET A 292 -13.19 6.17 -13.60
CA MET A 292 -12.35 6.82 -12.58
C MET A 292 -12.75 8.29 -12.38
N ILE A 293 -12.98 9.04 -13.46
CA ILE A 293 -13.48 10.43 -13.37
C ILE A 293 -14.85 10.47 -12.69
N LYS A 294 -15.78 9.60 -13.11
CA LYS A 294 -17.14 9.54 -12.53
C LYS A 294 -17.13 9.24 -11.03
N ASP A 295 -16.21 8.38 -10.59
CA ASP A 295 -16.04 8.00 -9.20
C ASP A 295 -15.32 9.09 -8.38
N GLY A 296 -14.92 10.20 -9.00
CA GLY A 296 -14.33 11.37 -8.33
C GLY A 296 -12.83 11.25 -8.07
N HIS A 297 -12.12 10.51 -8.91
CA HIS A 297 -10.68 10.26 -8.75
C HIS A 297 -9.86 11.57 -8.70
N PHE A 298 -8.83 11.63 -7.85
CA PHE A 298 -8.07 12.87 -7.60
C PHE A 298 -7.42 13.44 -8.88
N ALA A 299 -6.94 12.58 -9.77
CA ALA A 299 -6.33 12.95 -11.05
C ALA A 299 -7.34 13.07 -12.21
N SER A 300 -8.58 13.48 -11.93
CA SER A 300 -9.65 13.51 -12.96
C SER A 300 -9.30 14.38 -14.17
N ASN A 301 -8.56 15.47 -13.96
CA ASN A 301 -8.15 16.37 -15.06
C ASN A 301 -7.10 15.69 -15.95
N GLU A 302 -6.06 15.11 -15.37
CA GLU A 302 -5.03 14.38 -16.13
C GLU A 302 -5.63 13.18 -16.88
N ILE A 303 -6.55 12.45 -16.24
CA ILE A 303 -7.27 11.34 -16.89
C ILE A 303 -8.08 11.86 -18.09
N GLN A 304 -8.75 13.00 -17.96
CA GLN A 304 -9.53 13.58 -19.06
C GLN A 304 -8.64 13.99 -20.24
N GLU A 305 -7.48 14.60 -19.98
CA GLU A 305 -6.52 14.99 -21.02
C GLU A 305 -6.05 13.78 -21.84
N VAL A 306 -5.67 12.69 -21.16
CA VAL A 306 -5.25 11.44 -21.83
C VAL A 306 -6.40 10.79 -22.59
N LEU A 307 -7.63 10.83 -22.06
CA LEU A 307 -8.81 10.33 -22.77
C LEU A 307 -9.10 11.14 -24.05
N ASP A 308 -8.95 12.46 -23.99
CA ASP A 308 -9.17 13.36 -25.13
C ASP A 308 -8.11 13.14 -26.21
N GLU A 309 -6.85 12.95 -25.83
CA GLU A 309 -5.77 12.58 -26.74
C GLU A 309 -6.06 11.24 -27.44
N LEU A 310 -6.37 10.19 -26.66
CA LEU A 310 -6.68 8.86 -27.18
C LEU A 310 -7.88 8.90 -28.13
N SER A 311 -8.96 9.58 -27.73
CA SER A 311 -10.17 9.72 -28.54
C SER A 311 -9.88 10.45 -29.86
N THR A 312 -9.10 11.52 -29.81
CA THR A 312 -8.69 12.29 -31.01
C THR A 312 -7.86 11.41 -31.94
N LEU A 313 -6.93 10.62 -31.39
CA LEU A 313 -6.09 9.73 -32.17
C LEU A 313 -6.90 8.61 -32.83
N VAL A 314 -7.84 7.99 -32.12
CA VAL A 314 -8.75 6.97 -32.64
C VAL A 314 -9.57 7.51 -33.82
N LEU A 315 -10.16 8.71 -33.66
CA LEU A 315 -10.93 9.35 -34.73
C LEU A 315 -10.05 9.68 -35.94
N SER A 316 -8.84 10.19 -35.70
CA SER A 316 -7.89 10.52 -36.75
C SER A 316 -7.44 9.29 -37.53
N VAL A 317 -7.10 8.17 -36.87
CA VAL A 317 -6.73 6.91 -37.54
C VAL A 317 -7.88 6.41 -38.39
N LYS A 318 -9.11 6.41 -37.86
CA LYS A 318 -10.29 6.01 -38.63
C LYS A 318 -10.46 6.85 -39.89
N GLN A 319 -10.36 8.18 -39.77
CA GLN A 319 -10.46 9.09 -40.91
C GLN A 319 -9.39 8.78 -41.97
N PHE A 320 -8.13 8.60 -41.58
CA PHE A 320 -7.06 8.28 -42.53
C PHE A 320 -7.23 6.89 -43.19
N ILE A 321 -7.79 5.91 -42.47
CA ILE A 321 -8.14 4.61 -43.05
C ILE A 321 -9.21 4.79 -44.12
N ASP A 322 -10.30 5.49 -43.80
CA ASP A 322 -11.44 5.72 -44.70
C ASP A 322 -10.99 6.50 -45.96
N GLU A 323 -10.22 7.57 -45.78
CA GLU A 323 -9.68 8.37 -46.88
C GLU A 323 -8.76 7.55 -47.79
N ARG A 324 -7.84 6.77 -47.22
CA ARG A 324 -6.93 5.93 -48.01
C ARG A 324 -7.67 4.78 -48.71
N SER A 325 -8.70 4.21 -48.08
CA SER A 325 -9.57 3.20 -48.71
C SER A 325 -10.20 3.76 -49.99
N GLN A 326 -10.78 4.97 -49.91
CA GLN A 326 -11.38 5.63 -51.08
C GLN A 326 -10.34 5.89 -52.18
N LYS A 327 -9.15 6.37 -51.82
CA LYS A 327 -8.08 6.66 -52.81
C LYS A 327 -7.55 5.40 -53.50
N LEU A 328 -7.43 4.29 -52.77
CA LEU A 328 -7.04 3.01 -53.34
C LEU A 328 -8.13 2.42 -54.23
N GLU A 329 -9.41 2.59 -53.88
CA GLU A 329 -10.54 2.18 -54.70
C GLU A 329 -10.60 2.97 -56.01
N ASP A 330 -10.47 4.30 -55.93
CA ASP A 330 -10.39 5.17 -57.10
C ASP A 330 -9.21 4.77 -58.01
N SER A 331 -8.01 4.58 -57.42
CA SER A 331 -6.82 4.16 -58.17
C SER A 331 -7.00 2.80 -58.84
N LEU A 332 -7.63 1.84 -58.12
CA LEU A 332 -7.88 0.50 -58.62
C LEU A 332 -8.79 0.56 -59.85
N ARG A 333 -9.85 1.36 -59.78
CA ARG A 333 -10.79 1.56 -60.89
C ARG A 333 -10.12 2.17 -62.12
N SER A 334 -9.29 3.21 -61.94
CA SER A 334 -8.46 3.76 -63.02
C SER A 334 -7.59 2.71 -63.69
N GLN A 335 -6.85 1.94 -62.89
CA GLN A 335 -5.89 0.97 -63.41
C GLN A 335 -6.57 -0.25 -64.05
N GLN A 336 -7.75 -0.64 -63.57
CA GLN A 336 -8.60 -1.65 -64.22
C GLN A 336 -9.04 -1.15 -65.60
N TYR A 337 -9.59 0.06 -65.68
CA TYR A 337 -9.98 0.66 -66.95
C TYR A 337 -8.81 0.76 -67.94
N TYR A 338 -7.62 1.18 -67.50
CA TYR A 338 -6.44 1.25 -68.36
C TYR A 338 -5.98 -0.11 -68.87
N ALA A 339 -6.00 -1.14 -68.01
CA ALA A 339 -5.66 -2.49 -68.42
C ALA A 339 -6.66 -2.99 -69.48
N GLU A 340 -7.96 -2.86 -69.23
CA GLU A 340 -9.01 -3.33 -70.14
C GLU A 340 -9.04 -2.52 -71.45
N ALA A 341 -8.84 -1.21 -71.40
CA ALA A 341 -8.76 -0.36 -72.60
C ALA A 341 -7.53 -0.70 -73.46
N ASN A 342 -6.37 -0.94 -72.84
CA ASN A 342 -5.16 -1.35 -73.55
C ASN A 342 -5.31 -2.76 -74.15
N GLU A 343 -5.96 -3.70 -73.45
CA GLU A 343 -6.32 -5.01 -74.00
C GLU A 343 -7.26 -4.87 -75.22
N ALA A 344 -8.23 -3.95 -75.14
CA ALA A 344 -9.14 -3.67 -76.24
C ALA A 344 -8.45 -3.01 -77.45
N GLU A 345 -7.56 -2.05 -77.23
CA GLU A 345 -6.75 -1.43 -78.28
C GLU A 345 -5.86 -2.47 -78.95
N GLN A 346 -5.17 -3.31 -78.16
CA GLN A 346 -4.35 -4.40 -78.69
C GLN A 346 -5.20 -5.38 -79.51
N TRP A 347 -6.38 -5.75 -79.01
CA TRP A 347 -7.31 -6.61 -79.74
C TRP A 347 -7.67 -5.99 -81.10
N MET A 348 -8.07 -4.71 -81.14
CA MET A 348 -8.40 -4.02 -82.39
C MET A 348 -7.20 -3.95 -83.34
N ARG A 349 -6.01 -3.61 -82.83
CA ARG A 349 -4.78 -3.50 -83.62
C ARG A 349 -4.38 -4.82 -84.27
N GLU A 350 -4.61 -5.94 -83.59
CA GLU A 350 -4.37 -7.29 -84.15
C GLU A 350 -5.38 -7.65 -85.26
N ARG A 351 -6.62 -7.16 -85.21
CA ARG A 351 -7.68 -7.48 -86.20
C ARG A 351 -7.72 -6.49 -87.37
N MET A 352 -7.25 -5.26 -87.20
CA MET A 352 -7.27 -4.21 -88.23
C MET A 352 -6.61 -4.65 -89.56
N PRO A 353 -5.43 -5.31 -89.59
CA PRO A 353 -4.83 -5.77 -90.84
C PRO A 353 -5.64 -6.87 -91.54
N LEU A 354 -6.42 -7.66 -90.79
CA LEU A 354 -7.27 -8.71 -91.36
C LEU A 354 -8.46 -8.12 -92.13
N VAL A 355 -9.00 -7.00 -91.64
CA VAL A 355 -10.08 -6.25 -92.30
C VAL A 355 -9.54 -5.45 -93.49
N ALA A 356 -8.35 -4.85 -93.36
CA ALA A 356 -7.73 -4.04 -94.41
C ALA A 356 -7.09 -4.87 -95.55
N ASN A 357 -7.17 -6.20 -95.49
CA ASN A 357 -6.62 -7.08 -96.51
C ASN A 357 -7.47 -7.06 -97.79
N ASN A 358 -6.90 -6.53 -98.87
CA ASN A 358 -7.57 -6.42 -100.18
C ASN A 358 -7.35 -7.65 -101.10
N ASP A 359 -6.83 -8.76 -100.57
CA ASP A 359 -6.67 -9.99 -101.34
C ASP A 359 -8.04 -10.62 -101.67
N MET A 360 -8.35 -10.65 -102.97
CA MET A 360 -9.62 -11.19 -103.48
C MET A 360 -9.55 -12.70 -103.79
N GLY A 361 -8.38 -13.33 -103.61
CA GLY A 361 -8.14 -14.71 -103.99
C GLY A 361 -7.89 -14.88 -105.50
N ARG A 362 -7.34 -16.04 -105.89
CA ARG A 362 -6.97 -16.36 -107.29
C ARG A 362 -8.01 -17.20 -108.05
N ASP A 363 -8.98 -17.75 -107.33
CA ASP A 363 -10.05 -18.60 -107.86
C ASP A 363 -11.30 -18.55 -106.96
N GLN A 364 -12.38 -19.21 -107.39
CA GLN A 364 -13.66 -19.25 -106.65
C GLN A 364 -13.49 -19.84 -105.25
N ALA A 365 -12.68 -20.90 -105.09
CA ALA A 365 -12.50 -21.56 -103.80
C ALA A 365 -11.77 -20.66 -102.80
N ALA A 366 -10.77 -19.90 -103.26
CA ALA A 366 -10.08 -18.88 -102.48
C ALA A 366 -11.04 -17.77 -102.06
N ALA A 367 -11.84 -17.22 -103.00
CA ALA A 367 -12.83 -16.18 -102.71
C ALA A 367 -13.88 -16.63 -101.67
N GLU A 368 -14.42 -17.85 -101.80
CA GLU A 368 -15.33 -18.44 -100.81
C GLU A 368 -14.65 -18.65 -99.45
N GLY A 369 -13.37 -19.02 -99.44
CA GLY A 369 -12.54 -19.10 -98.24
C GLY A 369 -12.36 -17.76 -97.54
N HIS A 370 -12.10 -16.69 -98.29
CA HIS A 370 -12.01 -15.32 -97.78
C HIS A 370 -13.36 -14.86 -97.19
N LEU A 371 -14.47 -15.12 -97.87
CA LEU A 371 -15.82 -14.80 -97.37
C LEU A 371 -16.15 -15.50 -96.05
N ARG A 372 -15.77 -16.78 -95.89
CA ARG A 372 -15.98 -17.50 -94.61
C ARG A 372 -15.15 -16.90 -93.48
N ARG A 373 -13.88 -16.55 -93.74
CA ARG A 373 -13.01 -15.89 -92.75
C ARG A 373 -13.53 -14.52 -92.36
N LEU A 374 -14.01 -13.73 -93.33
CA LEU A 374 -14.62 -12.43 -93.08
C LEU A 374 -15.86 -12.57 -92.20
N LYS A 375 -16.76 -13.53 -92.49
CA LYS A 375 -17.95 -13.79 -91.67
C LYS A 375 -17.60 -14.16 -90.22
N THR A 376 -16.55 -14.95 -90.00
CA THR A 376 -16.06 -15.24 -88.64
C THR A 376 -15.56 -13.99 -87.96
N LEU A 377 -14.74 -13.19 -88.64
CA LEU A 377 -14.20 -11.93 -88.12
C LEU A 377 -15.30 -10.91 -87.80
N GLU A 378 -16.32 -10.78 -88.65
CA GLU A 378 -17.51 -9.94 -88.41
C GLU A 378 -18.24 -10.36 -87.14
N ASN A 379 -18.43 -11.67 -86.93
CA ASN A 379 -19.05 -12.18 -85.71
C ASN A 379 -18.22 -11.86 -84.46
N ASP A 380 -16.89 -11.97 -84.54
CA ASP A 380 -15.99 -11.66 -83.43
C ASP A 380 -15.99 -10.15 -83.12
N ILE A 381 -15.96 -9.29 -84.14
CA ILE A 381 -16.09 -7.84 -84.00
C ILE A 381 -17.44 -7.46 -83.37
N ASN A 382 -18.54 -8.04 -83.85
CA ASN A 382 -19.87 -7.76 -83.30
C ASN A 382 -20.00 -8.17 -81.83
N LYS A 383 -19.35 -9.26 -81.42
CA LYS A 383 -19.31 -9.66 -80.01
C LYS A 383 -18.47 -8.70 -79.17
N PHE A 384 -17.30 -8.32 -79.69
CA PHE A 384 -16.38 -7.41 -78.99
C PHE A 384 -16.92 -5.98 -78.89
N PHE A 385 -17.79 -5.56 -79.81
CA PHE A 385 -18.46 -4.25 -79.75
C PHE A 385 -19.19 -4.00 -78.42
N ASN A 386 -19.81 -5.03 -77.84
CA ASN A 386 -20.46 -4.91 -76.53
C ASN A 386 -19.47 -4.57 -75.41
N GLU A 387 -18.23 -5.05 -75.53
CA GLU A 387 -17.15 -4.77 -74.57
C GLU A 387 -16.67 -3.33 -74.68
N ILE A 388 -16.58 -2.81 -75.91
CA ILE A 388 -16.27 -1.39 -76.16
C ILE A 388 -17.36 -0.47 -75.62
N GLU A 389 -18.63 -0.83 -75.82
CA GLU A 389 -19.75 -0.07 -75.25
C GLU A 389 -19.77 -0.14 -73.71
N ARG A 390 -19.34 -1.26 -73.10
CA ARG A 390 -19.15 -1.36 -71.64
C ARG A 390 -18.06 -0.41 -71.16
N LEU A 391 -16.86 -0.47 -71.76
CA LEU A 391 -15.73 0.39 -71.40
C LEU A 391 -16.06 1.88 -71.58
N ARG A 392 -16.76 2.22 -72.67
CA ARG A 392 -17.24 3.57 -72.91
C ARG A 392 -18.17 4.07 -71.79
N LYS A 393 -19.17 3.27 -71.41
CA LYS A 393 -20.08 3.63 -70.30
C LYS A 393 -19.32 3.76 -68.99
N GLU A 394 -18.35 2.89 -68.73
CA GLU A 394 -17.54 2.94 -67.52
C GLU A 394 -16.72 4.23 -67.45
N ALA A 395 -16.07 4.61 -68.54
CA ALA A 395 -15.37 5.88 -68.66
C ALA A 395 -16.31 7.08 -68.50
N GLU A 396 -17.51 7.07 -69.10
CA GLU A 396 -18.52 8.11 -68.91
C GLU A 396 -18.96 8.24 -67.44
N VAL A 397 -19.10 7.12 -66.72
CA VAL A 397 -19.38 7.12 -65.28
C VAL A 397 -18.21 7.71 -64.49
N MET A 398 -16.96 7.37 -64.82
CA MET A 398 -15.78 7.94 -64.16
C MET A 398 -15.68 9.46 -64.40
N LEU A 399 -15.96 9.91 -65.62
CA LEU A 399 -15.96 11.34 -66.00
C LEU A 399 -17.08 12.12 -65.29
N THR A 400 -18.29 11.56 -65.23
CA THR A 400 -19.44 12.20 -64.56
C THR A 400 -19.26 12.26 -63.04
N ALA A 401 -18.61 11.26 -62.45
CA ALA A 401 -18.23 11.24 -61.04
C ALA A 401 -17.08 12.21 -60.69
N LYS A 402 -16.51 12.94 -61.66
CA LYS A 402 -15.31 13.79 -61.50
C LYS A 402 -14.16 13.02 -60.85
N HIS A 403 -13.95 11.79 -61.29
CA HIS A 403 -12.86 10.93 -60.82
C HIS A 403 -11.52 11.66 -60.92
N PHE A 404 -10.58 11.41 -59.98
CA PHE A 404 -9.31 12.14 -59.94
C PHE A 404 -8.50 12.03 -61.23
N ASP A 405 -8.70 10.93 -61.97
CA ASP A 405 -8.00 10.59 -63.21
C ASP A 405 -8.79 10.89 -64.50
N SER A 406 -9.85 11.71 -64.39
CA SER A 406 -10.76 12.02 -65.50
C SER A 406 -10.05 12.53 -66.76
N THR A 407 -8.92 13.24 -66.61
CA THR A 407 -8.13 13.75 -67.74
C THR A 407 -7.56 12.63 -68.60
N ASN A 408 -6.96 11.62 -67.97
CA ASN A 408 -6.36 10.48 -68.65
C ASN A 408 -7.43 9.55 -69.22
N VAL A 409 -8.52 9.33 -68.49
CA VAL A 409 -9.69 8.57 -68.97
C VAL A 409 -10.30 9.24 -70.22
N SER A 410 -10.44 10.57 -70.22
CA SER A 410 -10.95 11.32 -71.38
C SER A 410 -10.02 11.25 -72.60
N PHE A 411 -8.71 11.16 -72.39
CA PHE A 411 -7.75 11.03 -73.49
C PHE A 411 -7.91 9.68 -74.18
N ILE A 412 -8.00 8.59 -73.41
CA ILE A 412 -8.20 7.24 -73.93
C ILE A 412 -9.55 7.11 -74.64
N LEU A 413 -10.61 7.75 -74.15
CA LEU A 413 -11.94 7.69 -74.78
C LEU A 413 -12.05 8.47 -76.12
N LYS A 414 -11.08 9.34 -76.42
CA LYS A 414 -11.05 10.12 -77.69
C LYS A 414 -10.24 9.45 -78.80
N LEU A 415 -9.43 8.45 -78.45
CA LEU A 415 -8.73 7.57 -79.38
C LEU A 415 -9.68 6.45 -79.81
#